data_AF-A0A813M8W7-F1
#
_entry.id   AF-A0A813M8W7-F1
#
_cell.length_a   1.000
_cell.length_b   1.000
_cell.length_c   1.000
_cell.angle_alpha   90.00
_cell.angle_beta   90.00
_cell.angle_gamma   90.00
#
_symmetry.space_group_name_H-M   'P 1'
#
loop_
_entity.id
_entity.type
_entity.pdbx_description
1 polymer ?
#
loop_
_entity_poly.entity_id
_entity_poly.type
_entity_poly.pdbx_seq_one_letter_code
_entity_poly.pdbx_strand_id
1 'polypeptide(L)'
;MTTMLVDRASLYPLRSIKLFTFGCTLAVVLMTFQYEHKLRLFNSPRLILTLPALSLISICGFGAALIGLLYPMFITTIDQTFFSEQNDNIIRKSQVCKSIVIFVGINHLCAKIPFQSDLHFTLTLAFLCVAFWWWFDRTKVTFVFASLVSFILTMTTEILLRAGAFEYTYSDFYLKTCVPCLTFAGAILVAQITKLLSQPDQSSSITITNENFSEQEHSSRTVNILIHGPSC
;
A
#
# COMPACT_ATOMS: atom_id res chain seq x y z
N MET A 1 -23.07 -4.93 27.60
CA MET A 1 -21.93 -3.99 27.48
C MET A 1 -20.60 -4.72 27.32
N THR A 2 -20.35 -5.80 28.07
CA THR A 2 -19.16 -6.67 27.94
C THR A 2 -19.06 -7.40 26.60
N THR A 3 -20.19 -7.86 26.03
CA THR A 3 -20.22 -8.54 24.71
C THR A 3 -19.81 -7.62 23.54
N MET A 4 -20.20 -6.35 23.56
CA MET A 4 -19.76 -5.37 22.54
C MET A 4 -18.27 -5.01 22.65
N LEU A 5 -17.70 -5.07 23.86
CA LEU A 5 -16.26 -4.85 24.06
C LEU A 5 -15.44 -6.06 23.60
N VAL A 6 -15.93 -7.28 23.82
CA VAL A 6 -15.32 -8.53 23.33
C VAL A 6 -15.33 -8.60 21.81
N ASP A 7 -16.43 -8.20 21.16
CA ASP A 7 -16.50 -8.19 19.68
C ASP A 7 -15.52 -7.19 19.06
N ARG A 8 -15.40 -5.98 19.64
CA ARG A 8 -14.40 -5.01 19.18
C ARG A 8 -12.98 -5.50 19.44
N ALA A 9 -12.72 -6.08 20.62
CA ALA A 9 -11.42 -6.64 20.98
C ALA A 9 -10.99 -7.80 20.06
N SER A 10 -11.93 -8.64 19.61
CA SER A 10 -11.69 -9.74 18.65
C SER A 10 -11.48 -9.26 17.21
N LEU A 11 -12.00 -8.09 16.85
CA LEU A 11 -11.87 -7.53 15.50
C LEU A 11 -10.46 -6.98 15.22
N TYR A 12 -9.78 -6.44 16.24
CA TYR A 12 -8.42 -5.91 16.12
C TYR A 12 -7.36 -6.96 15.71
N PRO A 13 -7.29 -8.17 16.31
CA PRO A 13 -6.31 -9.18 15.90
C PRO A 13 -6.58 -9.69 14.49
N LEU A 14 -7.85 -9.87 14.08
CA LEU A 14 -8.18 -10.31 12.72
C LEU A 14 -7.74 -9.28 11.67
N ARG A 15 -7.92 -8.00 11.95
CA ARG A 15 -7.41 -6.91 11.11
C ARG A 15 -5.89 -6.93 11.03
N SER A 16 -5.21 -7.12 12.15
CA SER A 16 -3.75 -7.24 12.20
C SER A 16 -3.23 -8.39 11.33
N ILE A 17 -3.89 -9.57 11.37
CA ILE A 17 -3.53 -10.73 10.55
C ILE A 17 -3.69 -10.42 9.05
N LYS A 18 -4.79 -9.76 8.65
CA LYS A 18 -5.01 -9.36 7.24
C LYS A 18 -3.92 -8.41 6.74
N LEU A 19 -3.55 -7.43 7.57
CA LEU A 19 -2.48 -6.48 7.24
C LEU A 19 -1.10 -7.12 7.23
N PHE A 20 -0.83 -8.04 8.15
CA PHE A 20 0.43 -8.79 8.21
C PHE A 20 0.61 -9.59 6.91
N THR A 21 -0.43 -10.34 6.51
CA THR A 21 -0.42 -11.13 5.28
C THR A 21 -0.23 -10.24 4.05
N PHE A 22 -0.92 -9.10 4.00
CA PHE A 22 -0.76 -8.12 2.93
C PHE A 22 0.66 -7.52 2.89
N GLY A 23 1.22 -7.17 4.05
CA GLY A 23 2.58 -6.66 4.19
C GLY A 23 3.64 -7.67 3.73
N CYS A 24 3.50 -8.94 4.12
CA CYS A 24 4.37 -10.01 3.63
C CYS A 24 4.25 -10.19 2.11
N THR A 25 3.04 -10.13 1.56
CA THR A 25 2.81 -10.24 0.12
C THR A 25 3.48 -9.11 -0.64
N LEU A 26 3.30 -7.86 -0.19
CA LEU A 26 3.99 -6.71 -0.76
C LEU A 26 5.52 -6.88 -0.66
N ALA A 27 6.04 -7.29 0.49
CA ALA A 27 7.48 -7.50 0.67
C ALA A 27 8.05 -8.51 -0.35
N VAL A 28 7.35 -9.62 -0.57
CA VAL A 28 7.74 -10.62 -1.59
C VAL A 28 7.72 -10.03 -2.99
N VAL A 29 6.67 -9.27 -3.34
CA VAL A 29 6.57 -8.60 -4.64
C VAL A 29 7.72 -7.61 -4.83
N LEU A 30 8.01 -6.79 -3.82
CA LEU A 30 9.12 -5.84 -3.84
C LEU A 30 10.44 -6.59 -4.07
N MET A 31 10.73 -7.63 -3.28
CA MET A 31 11.95 -8.43 -3.41
C MET A 31 12.09 -9.10 -4.78
N THR A 32 10.98 -9.59 -5.34
CA THR A 32 10.99 -10.24 -6.66
C THR A 32 11.40 -9.24 -7.75
N PHE A 33 10.88 -8.01 -7.69
CA PHE A 33 11.30 -6.96 -8.64
C PHE A 33 12.76 -6.55 -8.48
N GLN A 34 13.26 -6.46 -7.24
CA GLN A 34 14.66 -6.16 -7.00
C GLN A 34 15.58 -7.30 -7.51
N TYR A 35 15.14 -8.55 -7.41
CA TYR A 35 15.87 -9.73 -7.92
C TYR A 35 16.03 -9.71 -9.44
N GLU A 36 14.93 -9.52 -10.18
CA GLU A 36 14.91 -9.52 -11.66
C GLU A 36 15.80 -8.42 -12.26
N HIS A 37 15.91 -7.26 -11.61
CA HIS A 37 16.63 -6.10 -12.13
C HIS A 37 18.10 -5.95 -11.67
N LYS A 38 18.74 -7.06 -11.26
CA LYS A 38 20.19 -7.13 -10.91
C LYS A 38 20.63 -6.35 -9.66
N LEU A 39 19.74 -6.07 -8.71
CA LEU A 39 20.18 -5.84 -7.33
C LEU A 39 20.61 -7.19 -6.78
N ARG A 40 21.91 -7.51 -6.91
CA ARG A 40 22.56 -8.65 -6.21
C ARG A 40 22.55 -8.37 -4.71
N LEU A 41 21.37 -8.45 -4.11
CA LEU A 41 21.15 -8.39 -2.68
C LEU A 41 21.68 -9.67 -2.01
N PHE A 42 21.83 -10.75 -2.79
CA PHE A 42 22.39 -12.01 -2.31
C PHE A 42 23.19 -12.72 -3.41
N ASN A 43 24.46 -12.97 -3.11
CA ASN A 43 25.45 -13.65 -3.97
C ASN A 43 25.20 -15.17 -4.13
N SER A 44 23.96 -15.66 -4.06
CA SER A 44 23.69 -17.11 -4.24
C SER A 44 22.34 -17.42 -4.90
N PRO A 45 22.29 -18.37 -5.85
CA PRO A 45 21.11 -18.69 -6.68
C PRO A 45 20.02 -19.50 -5.95
N ARG A 46 20.01 -19.52 -4.60
CA ARG A 46 19.08 -20.32 -3.79
C ARG A 46 18.52 -19.48 -2.65
N LEU A 47 17.67 -18.49 -2.97
CA LEU A 47 17.40 -17.45 -1.97
C LEU A 47 16.01 -16.82 -2.00
N ILE A 48 15.00 -17.66 -1.98
CA ILE A 48 13.68 -17.30 -1.42
C ILE A 48 13.58 -17.84 0.04
N LEU A 49 14.66 -18.48 0.54
CA LEU A 49 14.67 -19.22 1.81
C LEU A 49 16.01 -19.12 2.57
N THR A 50 16.67 -17.97 2.60
CA THR A 50 17.74 -17.74 3.60
C THR A 50 17.26 -16.87 4.75
N LEU A 51 17.83 -17.11 5.93
CA LEU A 51 17.54 -16.40 7.17
C LEU A 51 17.44 -14.87 7.04
N PRO A 52 18.27 -14.17 6.23
CA PRO A 52 18.20 -12.71 6.11
C PRO A 52 16.99 -12.22 5.28
N ALA A 53 16.64 -12.93 4.21
CA ALA A 53 15.47 -12.59 3.39
C ALA A 53 14.17 -12.81 4.16
N LEU A 54 14.08 -13.91 4.91
CA LEU A 54 12.93 -14.22 5.76
C LEU A 54 12.78 -13.19 6.90
N SER A 55 13.90 -12.75 7.47
CA SER A 55 13.92 -11.70 8.50
C SER A 55 13.38 -10.38 7.95
N LEU A 56 13.75 -10.00 6.72
CA LEU A 56 13.29 -8.76 6.10
C LEU A 56 11.80 -8.81 5.71
N ILE A 57 11.30 -9.96 5.23
CA ILE A 57 9.87 -10.19 4.97
C ILE A 57 9.07 -10.08 6.28
N SER A 58 9.60 -10.66 7.36
CA SER A 58 8.98 -10.62 8.68
C SER A 58 8.93 -9.19 9.25
N ILE A 59 10.01 -8.42 9.11
CA ILE A 59 10.07 -7.01 9.54
C ILE A 59 9.04 -6.17 8.79
N CYS A 60 8.89 -6.37 7.48
CA CYS A 60 7.90 -5.64 6.68
C CYS A 60 6.45 -6.00 7.07
N GLY A 61 6.16 -7.30 7.26
CA GLY A 61 4.86 -7.77 7.74
C GLY A 61 4.51 -7.22 9.13
N PHE A 62 5.48 -7.25 10.05
CA PHE A 62 5.31 -6.69 11.39
C PHE A 62 5.12 -5.18 11.38
N GLY A 63 5.89 -4.46 10.54
CA GLY A 63 5.72 -3.03 10.32
C GLY A 63 4.33 -2.67 9.80
N ALA A 64 3.80 -3.42 8.83
CA ALA A 64 2.44 -3.23 8.31
C ALA A 64 1.37 -3.47 9.38
N ALA A 65 1.50 -4.54 10.18
CA ALA A 65 0.61 -4.82 11.30
C ALA A 65 0.64 -3.70 12.36
N LEU A 66 1.85 -3.24 12.71
CA LEU A 66 2.06 -2.16 13.68
C LEU A 66 1.44 -0.86 13.18
N ILE A 67 1.67 -0.47 11.92
CA ILE A 67 1.05 0.70 11.30
C ILE A 67 -0.47 0.59 11.35
N GLY A 68 -1.02 -0.58 11.05
CA GLY A 68 -2.46 -0.84 11.09
C GLY A 68 -3.12 -0.71 12.45
N LEU A 69 -2.38 -1.04 13.50
CA LEU A 69 -2.79 -0.90 14.90
C LEU A 69 -2.57 0.53 15.40
N LEU A 70 -1.48 1.17 14.98
CA LEU A 70 -1.10 2.51 15.42
C LEU A 70 -1.94 3.60 14.74
N TYR A 71 -2.33 3.40 13.48
CA TYR A 71 -3.15 4.34 12.72
C TYR A 71 -4.48 4.72 13.42
N PRO A 72 -5.31 3.77 13.90
CA PRO A 72 -6.54 4.11 14.63
C PRO A 72 -6.26 4.77 16.00
N MET A 73 -5.13 4.50 16.64
CA MET A 73 -4.75 5.20 17.88
C MET A 73 -4.35 6.65 17.58
N PHE A 74 -3.49 6.83 16.58
CA PHE A 74 -2.97 8.13 16.18
C PHE A 74 -4.09 9.06 15.70
N ILE A 75 -5.04 8.53 14.94
CA ILE A 75 -6.20 9.33 14.51
C ILE A 75 -7.06 9.73 15.70
N THR A 76 -7.33 8.85 16.68
CA THR A 76 -8.14 9.24 17.87
C THR A 76 -7.46 10.32 18.72
N THR A 77 -6.13 10.30 18.84
CA THR A 77 -5.40 11.32 19.61
C THR A 77 -5.36 12.67 18.89
N ILE A 78 -5.22 12.68 17.56
CA ILE A 78 -5.18 13.91 16.76
C ILE A 78 -6.58 14.48 16.49
N ASP A 79 -7.58 13.62 16.34
CA ASP A 79 -8.99 14.02 16.13
C ASP A 79 -9.52 14.85 17.30
N GLN A 80 -9.17 14.47 18.55
CA GLN A 80 -9.51 15.22 19.76
C GLN A 80 -8.89 16.63 19.84
N THR A 81 -7.82 16.90 19.09
CA THR A 81 -7.06 18.15 19.22
C THR A 81 -7.16 19.07 18.01
N PHE A 82 -7.52 18.59 16.81
CA PHE A 82 -7.33 19.39 15.60
C PHE A 82 -8.32 19.21 14.43
N PHE A 83 -9.16 18.16 14.36
CA PHE A 83 -9.91 17.85 13.12
C PHE A 83 -11.38 17.46 13.34
N SER A 84 -12.26 18.45 13.52
CA SER A 84 -13.71 18.26 13.46
C SER A 84 -14.29 18.17 12.03
N GLU A 85 -13.47 18.16 10.96
CA GLU A 85 -13.97 18.48 9.61
C GLU A 85 -13.46 17.62 8.45
N GLN A 86 -13.09 16.35 8.65
CA GLN A 86 -12.74 15.55 7.47
C GLN A 86 -12.94 14.04 7.62
N ASN A 87 -14.18 13.60 7.76
CA ASN A 87 -14.46 12.16 7.69
C ASN A 87 -15.74 11.79 6.92
N ASP A 88 -15.83 12.21 5.66
CA ASP A 88 -16.83 11.68 4.71
C ASP A 88 -16.21 11.05 3.46
N ASN A 89 -14.91 10.76 3.46
CA ASN A 89 -14.30 10.02 2.36
C ASN A 89 -14.41 8.52 2.61
N ILE A 90 -15.55 7.96 2.23
CA ILE A 90 -15.74 6.52 2.10
C ILE A 90 -14.67 5.98 1.14
N ILE A 91 -13.66 5.31 1.69
CA ILE A 91 -12.60 4.65 0.92
C ILE A 91 -13.22 3.53 0.09
N ARG A 92 -13.20 3.66 -1.24
CA ARG A 92 -13.68 2.61 -2.13
C ARG A 92 -12.61 1.54 -2.33
N LYS A 93 -13.00 0.26 -2.39
CA LYS A 93 -12.10 -0.85 -2.75
C LYS A 93 -11.35 -0.60 -4.07
N SER A 94 -12.01 0.05 -5.04
CA SER A 94 -11.39 0.42 -6.32
C SER A 94 -10.28 1.45 -6.20
N GLN A 95 -10.39 2.38 -5.24
CA GLN A 95 -9.35 3.37 -4.96
C GLN A 95 -8.12 2.71 -4.34
N VAL A 96 -8.33 1.72 -3.45
CA VAL A 96 -7.25 0.91 -2.88
C VAL A 96 -6.55 0.07 -3.96
N CYS A 97 -7.30 -0.53 -4.89
CA CYS A 97 -6.68 -1.28 -5.99
C CYS A 97 -5.79 -0.36 -6.86
N LYS A 98 -6.25 0.86 -7.16
CA LYS A 98 -5.46 1.84 -7.92
C LYS A 98 -4.17 2.24 -7.19
N SER A 99 -4.22 2.43 -5.86
CA SER A 99 -3.02 2.78 -5.09
C SER A 99 -2.02 1.62 -5.03
N ILE A 100 -2.47 0.37 -4.97
CA ILE A 100 -1.60 -0.82 -5.08
C ILE A 100 -0.87 -0.84 -6.42
N VAL A 101 -1.60 -0.66 -7.53
CA VAL A 101 -1.02 -0.69 -8.88
C VAL A 101 0.04 0.40 -9.05
N ILE A 102 -0.25 1.62 -8.59
CA ILE A 102 0.71 2.73 -8.68
C ILE A 102 1.91 2.49 -7.77
N PHE A 103 1.71 1.96 -6.55
CA PHE A 103 2.81 1.60 -5.66
C PHE A 103 3.76 0.59 -6.30
N VAL A 104 3.21 -0.47 -6.91
CA VAL A 104 4.00 -1.46 -7.65
C VAL A 104 4.72 -0.81 -8.84
N GLY A 105 4.07 0.14 -9.53
CA GLY A 105 4.67 0.92 -10.60
C GLY A 105 5.85 1.76 -10.14
N ILE A 106 5.75 2.44 -8.99
CA ILE A 106 6.85 3.20 -8.36
C ILE A 106 8.00 2.26 -8.02
N ASN A 107 7.72 1.10 -7.42
CA ASN A 107 8.76 0.11 -7.13
C ASN A 107 9.47 -0.39 -8.39
N HIS A 108 8.72 -0.70 -9.44
CA HIS A 108 9.28 -1.08 -10.71
C HIS A 108 10.12 0.06 -11.34
N LEU A 109 9.70 1.32 -11.18
CA LEU A 109 10.46 2.49 -11.60
C LEU A 109 11.82 2.58 -10.88
N CYS A 110 11.81 2.38 -9.57
CA CYS A 110 13.00 2.35 -8.72
C CYS A 110 13.98 1.25 -9.11
N ALA A 111 13.48 0.08 -9.50
CA ALA A 111 14.31 -1.05 -9.91
C ALA A 111 14.83 -0.93 -11.36
N LYS A 112 14.04 -0.38 -12.27
CA LYS A 112 14.31 -0.44 -13.71
C LYS A 112 15.03 0.75 -14.30
N ILE A 113 14.90 1.97 -13.76
CA ILE A 113 15.39 3.16 -14.48
C ILE A 113 16.81 3.56 -14.02
N PRO A 114 17.85 3.28 -14.83
CA PRO A 114 19.14 3.94 -14.69
C PRO A 114 19.03 5.37 -15.23
N PHE A 115 18.73 6.32 -14.36
CA PHE A 115 18.80 7.73 -14.76
C PHE A 115 20.26 8.13 -14.96
N GLN A 116 20.55 8.93 -16.00
CA GLN A 116 21.88 9.49 -16.22
C GLN A 116 22.27 10.55 -15.17
N SER A 117 21.31 11.04 -14.38
CA SER A 117 21.52 12.10 -13.42
C SER A 117 20.71 11.86 -12.15
N ASP A 118 21.42 11.78 -11.04
CA ASP A 118 20.93 11.54 -9.68
C ASP A 118 19.87 12.55 -9.21
N LEU A 119 19.97 13.81 -9.68
CA LEU A 119 19.01 14.87 -9.37
C LEU A 119 17.65 14.64 -10.03
N HIS A 120 17.63 14.26 -11.32
CA HIS A 120 16.38 13.99 -12.04
C HIS A 120 15.60 12.83 -11.42
N PHE A 121 16.33 11.81 -10.94
CA PHE A 121 15.73 10.68 -10.28
C PHE A 121 15.05 11.07 -8.97
N THR A 122 15.76 11.78 -8.09
CA THR A 122 15.24 12.21 -6.79
C THR A 122 14.03 13.13 -6.96
N LEU A 123 14.08 14.06 -7.92
CA LEU A 123 12.99 14.99 -8.21
C LEU A 123 11.73 14.26 -8.71
N THR A 124 11.90 13.29 -9.62
CA THR A 124 10.79 12.47 -10.13
C THR A 124 10.13 11.69 -9.00
N LEU A 125 10.94 11.14 -8.11
CA LEU A 125 10.46 10.34 -6.99
C LEU A 125 9.75 11.20 -5.94
N ALA A 126 10.27 12.39 -5.65
CA ALA A 126 9.61 13.36 -4.80
C ALA A 126 8.24 13.79 -5.38
N PHE A 127 8.19 14.05 -6.69
CA PHE A 127 6.94 14.37 -7.38
C PHE A 127 5.93 13.21 -7.29
N LEU A 128 6.38 11.97 -7.45
CA LEU A 128 5.54 10.78 -7.29
C LEU A 128 5.00 10.63 -5.86
N CYS A 129 5.79 10.89 -4.81
CA CYS A 129 5.32 10.89 -3.43
C CYS A 129 4.21 11.93 -3.20
N VAL A 130 4.40 13.16 -3.69
CA VAL A 130 3.42 14.24 -3.55
C VAL A 130 2.16 13.92 -4.35
N ALA A 131 2.30 13.40 -5.58
CA ALA A 131 1.18 12.99 -6.41
C ALA A 131 0.40 11.83 -5.76
N PHE A 132 1.10 10.84 -5.18
CA PHE A 132 0.49 9.71 -4.49
C PHE A 132 -0.33 10.16 -3.29
N TRP A 133 0.21 11.08 -2.48
CA TRP A 133 -0.53 11.68 -1.39
C TRP A 133 -1.76 12.47 -1.90
N TRP A 134 -1.58 13.36 -2.87
CA TRP A 134 -2.66 14.20 -3.40
C TRP A 134 -3.82 13.41 -4.03
N TRP A 135 -3.50 12.32 -4.73
CA TRP A 135 -4.49 11.53 -5.48
C TRP A 135 -5.29 10.59 -4.58
N PHE A 136 -4.66 9.99 -3.57
CA PHE A 136 -5.28 8.93 -2.78
C PHE A 136 -5.68 9.35 -1.38
N ASP A 137 -4.93 10.27 -0.75
CA ASP A 137 -5.15 10.62 0.63
C ASP A 137 -4.95 12.13 0.84
N ARG A 138 -5.98 12.93 0.58
CA ARG A 138 -5.93 14.38 0.83
C ARG A 138 -5.85 14.76 2.32
N THR A 139 -5.74 13.80 3.22
CA THR A 139 -5.70 14.07 4.65
C THR A 139 -4.28 14.43 5.10
N LYS A 140 -4.16 15.57 5.80
CA LYS A 140 -2.89 16.03 6.39
C LYS A 140 -2.38 15.07 7.46
N VAL A 141 -3.28 14.43 8.21
CA VAL A 141 -2.93 13.46 9.25
C VAL A 141 -2.19 12.26 8.67
N THR A 142 -2.68 11.69 7.56
CA THR A 142 -2.01 10.53 6.95
C THR A 142 -0.66 10.93 6.35
N PHE A 143 -0.52 12.15 5.82
CA PHE A 143 0.77 12.67 5.36
C PHE A 143 1.81 12.70 6.48
N VAL A 144 1.47 13.33 7.60
CA VAL A 144 2.37 13.49 8.75
C VAL A 144 2.73 12.14 9.34
N PHE A 145 1.72 11.27 9.52
CA PHE A 145 1.93 9.92 10.03
C PHE A 145 2.82 9.07 9.10
N ALA A 146 2.55 9.06 7.79
CA ALA A 146 3.37 8.31 6.83
C ALA A 146 4.80 8.85 6.73
N SER A 147 4.98 10.17 6.82
CA SER A 147 6.30 10.81 6.86
C SER A 147 7.10 10.40 8.09
N LEU A 148 6.48 10.44 9.28
CA LEU A 148 7.11 9.99 10.53
C LEU A 148 7.52 8.52 10.47
N VAL A 149 6.63 7.63 10.01
CA VAL A 149 6.91 6.20 9.87
C VAL A 149 8.04 5.95 8.88
N SER A 150 8.01 6.61 7.72
CA SER A 150 9.06 6.48 6.69
C SER A 150 10.42 6.94 7.20
N PHE A 151 10.47 8.05 7.95
CA PHE A 151 11.70 8.53 8.56
C PHE A 151 12.28 7.53 9.57
N ILE A 152 11.45 6.98 10.46
CA ILE A 152 11.86 5.96 11.43
C ILE A 152 12.38 4.70 10.71
N LEU A 153 11.65 4.20 9.71
CA LEU A 153 12.03 2.99 8.97
C LEU A 153 13.34 3.18 8.20
N THR A 154 13.53 4.36 7.61
CA THR A 154 14.76 4.70 6.89
C THR A 154 15.93 4.76 7.86
N MET A 155 15.77 5.40 9.02
CA MET A 155 16.79 5.43 10.07
C MET A 155 17.13 4.03 10.59
N THR A 156 16.14 3.18 10.85
CA THR A 156 16.37 1.78 11.25
C THR A 156 17.15 1.02 10.17
N THR A 157 16.81 1.22 8.90
CA THR A 157 17.49 0.59 7.78
C THR A 157 18.95 1.04 7.72
N GLU A 158 19.22 2.34 7.79
CA GLU A 158 20.59 2.89 7.80
C GLU A 158 21.44 2.37 8.97
N ILE A 159 20.86 2.28 10.19
CA ILE A 159 21.55 1.71 11.36
C ILE A 159 21.90 0.24 11.10
N LEU A 160 20.97 -0.51 10.51
CA LEU A 160 21.13 -1.94 10.25
C LEU A 160 22.16 -2.24 9.15
N LEU A 161 22.25 -1.37 8.12
CA LEU A 161 23.32 -1.39 7.13
C LEU A 161 24.67 -1.12 7.79
N ARG A 162 24.77 -0.13 8.68
CA ARG A 162 26.02 0.18 9.42
C ARG A 162 26.43 -0.92 10.38
N ALA A 163 25.48 -1.68 10.92
CA ALA A 163 25.74 -2.84 11.77
C ALA A 163 26.23 -4.07 10.99
N GLY A 164 26.29 -4.02 9.65
CA GLY A 164 26.74 -5.12 8.80
C GLY A 164 25.76 -6.28 8.69
N ALA A 165 24.49 -6.09 9.08
CA ALA A 165 23.48 -7.14 9.01
C ALA A 165 22.96 -7.40 7.58
N PHE A 166 23.16 -6.45 6.67
CA PHE A 166 22.83 -6.57 5.24
C PHE A 166 23.94 -5.95 4.39
N GLU A 167 24.57 -6.74 3.52
CA GLU A 167 25.45 -6.23 2.46
C GLU A 167 24.64 -5.99 1.18
N TYR A 168 24.57 -4.74 0.72
CA TYR A 168 23.93 -4.36 -0.54
C TYR A 168 25.02 -4.09 -1.60
N THR A 169 25.02 -4.82 -2.73
CA THR A 169 26.05 -4.71 -3.78
C THR A 169 25.67 -3.76 -4.94
N TYR A 170 24.81 -2.77 -4.74
CA TYR A 170 24.37 -1.84 -5.80
C TYR A 170 24.55 -0.38 -5.38
N SER A 171 24.68 0.52 -6.35
CA SER A 171 25.06 1.94 -6.14
C SER A 171 24.26 2.57 -4.98
N ASP A 172 24.97 2.83 -3.87
CA ASP A 172 24.42 3.26 -2.58
C ASP A 172 23.43 4.43 -2.70
N PHE A 173 23.62 5.28 -3.71
CA PHE A 173 22.80 6.45 -3.93
C PHE A 173 21.36 6.13 -4.37
N TYR A 174 21.17 5.19 -5.30
CA TYR A 174 19.84 4.88 -5.85
C TYR A 174 18.95 4.24 -4.79
N LEU A 175 19.53 3.33 -4.00
CA LEU A 175 18.81 2.63 -2.95
C LEU A 175 18.41 3.59 -1.81
N LYS A 176 19.34 4.46 -1.39
CA LYS A 176 19.10 5.47 -0.35
C LYS A 176 17.97 6.44 -0.70
N THR A 177 17.81 6.75 -1.98
CA THR A 177 16.73 7.61 -2.46
C THR A 177 15.40 6.87 -2.62
N CYS A 178 15.43 5.59 -3.02
CA CYS A 178 14.22 4.78 -3.21
C CYS A 178 13.55 4.34 -1.91
N VAL A 179 14.34 3.92 -0.93
CA VAL A 179 13.84 3.41 0.36
C VAL A 179 12.88 4.38 1.06
N PRO A 180 13.20 5.67 1.27
CA PRO A 180 12.26 6.60 1.90
C PRO A 180 10.98 6.80 1.07
N CYS A 181 11.08 6.84 -0.27
CA CYS A 181 9.89 6.93 -1.12
C CYS A 181 8.98 5.69 -1.01
N LEU A 182 9.56 4.50 -1.14
CA LEU A 182 8.80 3.25 -1.10
C LEU A 182 8.18 3.02 0.29
N THR A 183 8.90 3.36 1.35
CA THR A 183 8.36 3.26 2.71
C THR A 183 7.26 4.30 2.95
N PHE A 184 7.39 5.52 2.42
CA PHE A 184 6.35 6.54 2.51
C PHE A 184 5.07 6.14 1.74
N ALA A 185 5.21 5.75 0.47
CA ALA A 185 4.07 5.31 -0.34
C ALA A 185 3.43 4.02 0.22
N GLY A 186 4.24 3.10 0.73
CA GLY A 186 3.79 1.89 1.41
C GLY A 186 3.00 2.20 2.69
N ALA A 187 3.46 3.15 3.50
CA ALA A 187 2.75 3.56 4.72
C ALA A 187 1.37 4.17 4.41
N ILE A 188 1.27 5.00 3.37
CA ILE A 188 -0.03 5.53 2.89
C ILE A 188 -0.93 4.39 2.41
N LEU A 189 -0.40 3.44 1.64
CA LEU A 189 -1.16 2.29 1.14
C LEU A 189 -1.71 1.43 2.28
N VAL A 190 -0.88 1.11 3.28
CA VAL A 190 -1.31 0.35 4.47
C VAL A 190 -2.36 1.14 5.24
N ALA A 191 -2.20 2.47 5.41
CA ALA A 191 -3.21 3.31 6.06
C ALA A 191 -4.56 3.31 5.31
N GLN A 192 -4.55 3.30 3.98
CA GLN A 192 -5.77 3.22 3.16
C GLN A 192 -6.50 1.87 3.34
N ILE A 193 -5.75 0.76 3.34
CA ILE A 193 -6.30 -0.59 3.60
C ILE A 193 -6.84 -0.71 5.02
N THR A 194 -6.13 -0.10 5.96
CA THR A 194 -6.50 0.01 7.37
C THR A 194 -7.84 0.72 7.54
N LYS A 195 -8.06 1.84 6.83
CA LYS A 195 -9.37 2.52 6.76
C LYS A 195 -10.43 1.62 6.12
N LEU A 196 -10.13 0.99 4.98
CA LEU A 196 -11.05 0.09 4.28
C LEU A 196 -11.53 -1.08 5.16
N LEU A 197 -10.63 -1.67 5.96
CA LEU A 197 -10.95 -2.76 6.88
C LEU A 197 -11.66 -2.31 8.17
N SER A 198 -11.63 -1.00 8.47
CA SER A 198 -12.38 -0.43 9.60
C SER A 198 -13.82 -0.16 9.26
N GLN A 199 -14.14 -0.05 7.97
CA GLN A 199 -15.48 0.26 7.52
C GLN A 199 -16.35 -1.00 7.66
N PRO A 200 -17.57 -0.90 8.24
CA PRO A 200 -18.52 -2.01 8.24
C PRO A 200 -18.82 -2.40 6.79
N ASP A 201 -18.88 -3.71 6.53
CA ASP A 201 -18.83 -4.31 5.20
C ASP A 201 -19.67 -3.58 4.14
N GLN A 202 -19.00 -2.98 3.15
CA GLN A 202 -19.58 -2.65 1.84
C GLN A 202 -19.73 -3.90 0.97
N SER A 203 -20.35 -4.96 1.50
CA SER A 203 -20.74 -6.15 0.72
C SER A 203 -22.04 -5.91 -0.05
N SER A 204 -22.84 -4.90 0.31
CA SER A 204 -24.12 -4.60 -0.34
C SER A 204 -24.03 -3.75 -1.62
N SER A 205 -22.97 -2.97 -1.85
CA SER A 205 -22.89 -2.09 -3.04
C SER A 205 -22.36 -2.78 -4.30
N ILE A 206 -21.62 -3.88 -4.18
CA ILE A 206 -21.15 -4.64 -5.35
C ILE A 206 -22.31 -5.42 -5.98
N THR A 207 -23.23 -5.95 -5.17
CA THR A 207 -24.45 -6.59 -5.67
C THR A 207 -25.34 -5.59 -6.41
N ILE A 208 -25.56 -4.38 -5.86
CA ILE A 208 -26.38 -3.35 -6.53
C ILE A 208 -25.73 -2.85 -7.83
N THR A 209 -24.40 -2.77 -7.91
CA THR A 209 -23.73 -2.37 -9.17
C THR A 209 -23.79 -3.47 -10.22
N ASN A 210 -23.69 -4.73 -9.81
CA ASN A 210 -23.86 -5.86 -10.73
C ASN A 210 -25.31 -6.05 -11.17
N GLU A 211 -26.30 -5.78 -10.31
CA GLU A 211 -27.72 -5.76 -10.70
C GLU A 211 -28.02 -4.61 -11.67
N ASN A 212 -27.53 -3.40 -11.40
CA ASN A 212 -27.71 -2.25 -12.31
C ASN A 212 -27.01 -2.44 -13.67
N PHE A 213 -25.86 -3.12 -13.71
CA PHE A 213 -25.19 -3.47 -14.97
C PHE A 213 -25.93 -4.61 -15.72
N SER A 214 -26.50 -5.56 -14.98
CA SER A 214 -27.30 -6.66 -15.55
C SER A 214 -28.64 -6.18 -16.12
N GLU A 215 -29.33 -5.25 -15.45
CA GLU A 215 -30.56 -4.62 -15.98
C GLU A 215 -30.29 -3.75 -17.20
N GLN A 216 -29.17 -3.01 -17.24
CA GLN A 216 -28.81 -2.23 -18.43
C GLN A 216 -28.42 -3.10 -19.64
N GLU A 217 -27.77 -4.25 -19.42
CA GLU A 217 -27.45 -5.17 -20.53
C GLU A 217 -28.70 -5.90 -21.05
N HIS A 218 -29.66 -6.25 -20.18
CA HIS A 218 -30.92 -6.88 -20.62
C HIS A 218 -31.85 -5.90 -21.34
N SER A 219 -31.91 -4.64 -20.89
CA SER A 219 -32.65 -3.57 -21.59
C SER A 219 -32.04 -3.24 -22.96
N SER A 220 -30.71 -3.15 -23.08
CA SER A 220 -30.04 -2.95 -24.38
C SER A 220 -30.21 -4.13 -25.35
N ARG A 221 -30.23 -5.39 -24.87
CA ARG A 221 -30.48 -6.55 -25.75
C ARG A 221 -31.92 -6.60 -26.26
N THR A 222 -32.90 -6.18 -25.46
CA THR A 222 -34.30 -6.19 -25.89
C THR A 222 -34.59 -5.13 -26.95
N VAL A 223 -33.92 -3.98 -26.89
CA VAL A 223 -34.02 -2.94 -27.93
C VAL A 223 -33.35 -3.35 -29.24
N ASN A 224 -32.21 -4.05 -29.20
CA ASN A 224 -31.50 -4.48 -30.42
C ASN A 224 -32.16 -5.65 -31.17
N ILE A 225 -33.00 -6.46 -30.51
CA ILE A 225 -33.74 -7.54 -31.18
C ILE A 225 -34.98 -6.99 -31.94
N LEU A 226 -35.47 -5.81 -31.60
CA LEU A 226 -36.64 -5.20 -32.24
C LEU A 226 -36.32 -4.37 -33.49
N ILE A 227 -35.03 -4.18 -33.85
CA ILE A 227 -34.61 -3.37 -35.02
C ILE A 227 -34.17 -4.22 -36.22
N HIS A 228 -34.00 -5.55 -36.06
CA HIS A 228 -33.75 -6.46 -37.20
C HIS A 228 -34.99 -7.32 -37.51
N GLY A 229 -36.02 -6.67 -38.06
CA GLY A 229 -37.03 -7.37 -38.84
C GLY A 229 -36.43 -7.85 -40.18
N PRO A 230 -36.85 -9.01 -40.71
CA PRO A 230 -36.31 -9.55 -41.95
C PRO A 230 -36.71 -8.64 -43.13
N SER A 231 -35.70 -8.06 -43.79
CA SER A 231 -35.85 -7.49 -45.12
C SER A 231 -36.30 -8.61 -46.08
N CYS A 232 -37.43 -8.39 -46.73
CA CYS A 232 -37.87 -9.15 -47.90
C CYS A 232 -36.87 -9.02 -49.05
#